data_AF-A0A561EN54-F1
#
_entry.id   AF-A0A561EN54-F1
#
_cell.length_a   1.000
_cell.length_b   1.000
_cell.length_c   1.000
_cell.angle_alpha   90.00
_cell.angle_beta   90.00
_cell.angle_gamma   90.00
#
_symmetry.space_group_name_H-M   'P 1'
#
loop_
_entity.id
_entity.type
_entity.pdbx_description
1 polymer ?
#
loop_
_entity_poly.entity_id
_entity_poly.type
_entity_poly.pdbx_seq_one_letter_code
_entity_poly.pdbx_strand_id
1 'polypeptide(L)'
;MTPQETVQLARYVKALCPQQRFDEYTPNAWHDLLGRYQLTDARQAAAAVASRQAFVAPSEIITEIRRIRAARIEAANVLYDGDPTESPIDSVTNRRELLRAAGDGRLGTRTTQQALPTDRRPLELEAGPLGRLQMALAAIGTTPPRAIPGVANALAVPCPKCKAHPGRPCTSGRSDKPRRHADPHPSRTDLARTRAAGLDQDAS
;
A
#
# COMPACT_ATOMS: atom_id res chain seq x y z
N MET A 1 -7.77 -30.41 -5.55
CA MET A 1 -7.36 -31.60 -4.80
C MET A 1 -7.99 -32.80 -5.49
N THR A 2 -7.32 -33.95 -5.50
CA THR A 2 -7.84 -35.19 -6.08
C THR A 2 -8.86 -35.86 -5.14
N PRO A 3 -9.62 -36.87 -5.60
CA PRO A 3 -10.48 -37.67 -4.71
C PRO A 3 -9.70 -38.29 -3.55
N GLN A 4 -8.50 -38.81 -3.81
CA GLN A 4 -7.62 -39.39 -2.78
C GLN A 4 -7.18 -38.36 -1.75
N GLU A 5 -6.82 -37.15 -2.18
CA GLU A 5 -6.51 -36.04 -1.27
C GLU A 5 -7.73 -35.63 -0.44
N THR A 6 -8.93 -35.78 -0.98
CA THR A 6 -10.17 -35.50 -0.23
C THR A 6 -10.42 -36.54 0.86
N VAL A 7 -10.12 -37.82 0.60
CA VAL A 7 -10.11 -38.87 1.64
C VAL A 7 -9.10 -38.54 2.74
N GLN A 8 -7.91 -38.05 2.37
CA GLN A 8 -6.91 -37.61 3.35
C GLN A 8 -7.43 -36.43 4.20
N LEU A 9 -8.11 -35.46 3.58
CA LEU A 9 -8.72 -34.34 4.29
C LEU A 9 -9.83 -34.81 5.24
N ALA A 10 -10.72 -35.70 4.80
CA ALA A 10 -11.79 -36.24 5.63
C ALA A 10 -11.24 -36.99 6.86
N ARG A 11 -10.20 -37.81 6.69
CA ARG A 11 -9.49 -38.46 7.79
C ARG A 11 -8.85 -37.45 8.74
N TYR A 12 -8.26 -36.39 8.19
CA TYR A 12 -7.68 -35.31 9.00
C TYR A 12 -8.74 -34.59 9.83
N VAL A 13 -9.89 -34.24 9.25
CA VAL A 13 -11.01 -33.64 9.98
C VAL A 13 -11.57 -34.57 11.04
N LYS A 14 -11.70 -35.87 10.75
CA LYS A 14 -12.12 -36.87 11.75
C LYS A 14 -11.16 -36.95 12.94
N ALA A 15 -9.86 -36.78 12.70
CA ALA A 15 -8.87 -36.73 13.78
C ALA A 15 -8.98 -35.45 14.62
N LEU A 16 -9.25 -34.30 13.99
CA LEU A 16 -9.48 -33.03 14.68
C LEU A 16 -10.80 -33.00 15.46
N CYS A 17 -11.85 -33.62 14.91
CA CYS A 17 -13.21 -33.62 15.44
C CYS A 17 -13.73 -35.07 15.61
N PRO A 18 -13.27 -35.83 16.62
CA PRO A 18 -13.57 -37.27 16.75
C PRO A 18 -15.07 -37.60 16.86
N GLN A 19 -15.88 -36.67 17.35
CA GLN A 19 -17.34 -36.81 17.46
C GLN A 19 -18.09 -36.69 16.12
N GLN A 20 -17.48 -36.07 15.10
CA GLN A 20 -18.11 -35.91 13.80
C GLN A 20 -18.21 -37.26 13.09
N ARG A 21 -19.43 -37.61 12.64
CA ARG A 21 -19.65 -38.87 11.92
C ARG A 21 -19.16 -38.73 10.49
N PHE A 22 -18.39 -39.72 10.06
CA PHE A 22 -17.92 -39.91 8.69
C PHE A 22 -18.22 -41.35 8.32
N ASP A 23 -18.74 -41.53 7.11
CA ASP A 23 -18.93 -42.83 6.47
C ASP A 23 -18.02 -42.98 5.24
N GLU A 24 -18.16 -44.08 4.52
CA GLU A 24 -17.39 -44.39 3.32
C GLU A 24 -17.61 -43.39 2.18
N TYR A 25 -18.79 -42.78 2.10
CA TYR A 25 -19.18 -41.89 0.99
C TYR A 25 -18.97 -40.40 1.31
N THR A 26 -18.76 -40.06 2.58
CA THR A 26 -18.53 -38.68 3.03
C THR A 26 -17.39 -38.00 2.25
N PRO A 27 -16.22 -38.64 2.01
CA PRO A 27 -15.17 -38.04 1.20
C PRO A 27 -15.59 -37.76 -0.25
N ASN A 28 -16.43 -38.60 -0.86
CA ASN A 28 -16.90 -38.39 -2.24
C ASN A 28 -17.79 -37.16 -2.31
N ALA A 29 -18.77 -37.03 -1.40
CA ALA A 29 -19.63 -35.85 -1.33
C ALA A 29 -18.83 -34.57 -1.02
N TRP A 30 -17.78 -34.68 -0.19
CA TRP A 30 -16.89 -33.55 0.08
C TRP A 30 -16.05 -33.18 -1.15
N HIS A 31 -15.71 -34.15 -2.01
CA HIS A 31 -14.91 -33.92 -3.20
C HIS A 31 -15.66 -33.05 -4.21
N ASP A 32 -16.97 -33.25 -4.34
CA ASP A 32 -17.82 -32.44 -5.22
C ASP A 32 -17.76 -30.94 -4.86
N LEU A 33 -17.58 -30.62 -3.58
CA LEU A 33 -17.50 -29.25 -3.08
C LEU A 33 -16.06 -28.70 -3.05
N LEU A 34 -15.11 -29.55 -2.64
CA LEU A 34 -13.74 -29.13 -2.31
C LEU A 34 -12.72 -29.44 -3.41
N GLY A 35 -13.06 -30.26 -4.40
CA GLY A 35 -12.13 -30.76 -5.44
C GLY A 35 -11.38 -29.67 -6.20
N ARG A 36 -11.95 -28.47 -6.31
CA ARG A 36 -11.30 -27.31 -6.96
C ARG A 36 -10.21 -26.61 -6.14
N TYR A 37 -10.09 -26.90 -4.84
CA TYR A 37 -9.13 -26.25 -3.94
C TYR A 37 -7.88 -27.09 -3.71
N GLN A 38 -6.79 -26.46 -3.28
CA GLN A 38 -5.55 -27.15 -2.92
C GLN A 38 -5.71 -27.86 -1.56
N LEU A 39 -5.13 -29.06 -1.41
CA LEU A 39 -5.18 -29.81 -0.15
C LEU A 39 -4.53 -29.04 1.00
N THR A 40 -3.42 -28.33 0.73
CA THR A 40 -2.71 -27.50 1.70
C THR A 40 -3.62 -26.44 2.31
N ASP A 41 -4.33 -25.68 1.47
CA ASP A 41 -5.29 -24.66 1.89
C ASP A 41 -6.44 -25.27 2.68
N ALA A 42 -6.98 -26.40 2.22
CA ALA A 42 -8.10 -27.06 2.88
C ALA A 42 -7.73 -27.61 4.25
N ARG A 43 -6.52 -28.14 4.43
CA ARG A 43 -6.02 -28.57 5.75
C ARG A 43 -5.84 -27.40 6.71
N GLN A 44 -5.22 -26.32 6.24
CA GLN A 44 -5.04 -25.11 7.04
C GLN A 44 -6.39 -24.53 7.47
N ALA A 45 -7.35 -24.49 6.54
CA ALA A 45 -8.71 -24.04 6.79
C ALA A 45 -9.45 -24.94 7.80
N ALA A 46 -9.40 -26.26 7.61
CA ALA A 46 -10.02 -27.21 8.53
C ALA A 46 -9.48 -27.08 9.96
N ALA A 47 -8.16 -26.92 10.13
CA ALA A 47 -7.54 -26.71 11.43
C ALA A 47 -8.00 -25.40 12.09
N ALA A 48 -8.12 -24.32 11.31
CA ALA A 48 -8.57 -23.03 11.80
C ALA A 48 -10.05 -23.05 12.23
N VAL A 49 -10.90 -23.81 11.53
CA VAL A 49 -12.30 -24.00 11.95
C VAL A 49 -12.35 -24.86 13.21
N ALA A 50 -11.67 -26.01 13.22
CA ALA A 50 -11.66 -26.93 14.35
C ALA A 50 -11.11 -26.33 15.66
N SER A 51 -10.24 -25.31 15.58
CA SER A 51 -9.75 -24.62 16.78
C SER A 51 -10.81 -23.77 17.49
N ARG A 52 -11.93 -23.48 16.82
CA ARG A 52 -13.01 -22.60 17.33
C ARG A 52 -14.28 -23.37 17.68
N GLN A 53 -14.45 -24.57 17.14
CA GLN A 53 -15.69 -25.34 17.26
C GLN A 53 -15.43 -26.83 17.05
N ALA A 54 -16.32 -27.66 17.59
CA ALA A 54 -16.14 -29.10 17.65
C ALA A 54 -16.59 -29.87 16.38
N PHE A 55 -17.06 -29.16 15.36
CA PHE A 55 -17.50 -29.72 14.07
C PHE A 55 -16.99 -28.86 12.92
N VAL A 56 -16.74 -29.47 11.77
CA VAL A 56 -16.26 -28.77 10.57
C VAL A 56 -17.10 -29.16 9.37
N ALA A 57 -17.79 -28.18 8.77
CA ALA A 57 -18.52 -28.35 7.52
C ALA A 57 -17.67 -27.93 6.29
N PRO A 58 -17.89 -28.54 5.11
CA PRO A 58 -17.21 -28.13 3.87
C PRO A 58 -17.39 -26.65 3.52
N SER A 59 -18.57 -26.08 3.79
CA SER A 59 -18.85 -24.66 3.56
C SER A 59 -17.97 -23.73 4.39
N GLU A 60 -17.65 -24.11 5.63
CA GLU A 60 -16.78 -23.36 6.52
C GLU A 60 -15.33 -23.45 6.07
N ILE A 61 -14.89 -24.64 5.63
CA ILE A 61 -13.59 -24.82 4.98
C ILE A 61 -13.47 -23.90 3.77
N ILE A 62 -14.50 -23.82 2.91
CA ILE A 62 -14.50 -22.93 1.74
C ILE A 62 -14.37 -21.46 2.15
N THR A 63 -15.13 -21.02 3.16
CA THR A 63 -15.07 -19.66 3.68
C THR A 63 -13.67 -19.33 4.20
N GLU A 64 -13.07 -20.24 4.95
CA GLU A 64 -11.74 -20.05 5.53
C GLU A 64 -10.64 -20.09 4.45
N ILE A 65 -10.75 -20.96 3.42
CA ILE A 65 -9.85 -20.94 2.25
C ILE A 65 -9.91 -19.59 1.55
N ARG A 66 -11.11 -19.04 1.34
CA ARG A 66 -11.26 -17.71 0.71
C ARG A 66 -10.60 -16.62 1.55
N ARG A 67 -10.73 -16.68 2.87
CA ARG A 67 -10.07 -15.76 3.80
C ARG A 67 -8.53 -15.86 3.70
N ILE A 68 -7.98 -17.07 3.71
CA ILE A 68 -6.55 -17.33 3.55
C ILE A 68 -6.03 -16.79 2.22
N ARG A 69 -6.75 -17.06 1.12
CA ARG A 69 -6.39 -16.56 -0.22
C ARG A 69 -6.44 -15.04 -0.29
N ALA A 70 -7.45 -14.40 0.29
CA ALA A 70 -7.55 -12.95 0.33
C ALA A 70 -6.37 -12.32 1.09
N ALA A 71 -6.01 -12.87 2.25
CA ALA A 71 -4.85 -12.42 3.01
C ALA A 71 -3.53 -12.57 2.22
N ARG A 72 -3.38 -13.65 1.43
CA ARG A 72 -2.21 -13.83 0.55
C ARG A 72 -2.18 -12.80 -0.59
N ILE A 73 -3.33 -12.51 -1.20
CA ILE A 73 -3.45 -11.50 -2.25
C ILE A 73 -3.05 -10.11 -1.71
N GLU A 74 -3.54 -9.77 -0.52
CA GLU A 74 -3.19 -8.52 0.15
C GLU A 74 -1.69 -8.45 0.48
N ALA A 75 -1.15 -9.49 1.11
CA ALA A 75 0.26 -9.57 1.48
C ALA A 75 1.23 -9.59 0.28
N ALA A 76 0.75 -10.00 -0.89
CA ALA A 76 1.55 -10.03 -2.12
C ALA A 76 1.71 -8.65 -2.79
N ASN A 77 0.97 -7.62 -2.32
CA ASN A 77 0.95 -6.27 -2.89
C ASN A 77 0.89 -6.29 -4.43
N VAL A 78 -0.09 -7.00 -4.97
CA VAL A 78 -0.18 -7.28 -6.41
C VAL A 78 -0.31 -5.98 -7.21
N LEU A 79 0.72 -5.67 -8.02
CA LEU A 79 0.72 -4.57 -8.98
C LEU A 79 0.65 -5.14 -10.40
N TYR A 80 -0.27 -4.61 -11.18
CA TYR A 80 -0.39 -4.88 -12.62
C TYR A 80 -0.07 -3.60 -13.37
N ASP A 81 1.03 -3.59 -14.12
CA ASP A 81 1.53 -2.40 -14.83
C ASP A 81 0.85 -2.22 -16.20
N GLY A 82 0.34 -3.31 -16.78
CA GLY A 82 -0.26 -3.34 -18.12
C GLY A 82 0.79 -3.24 -19.23
N ASP A 83 0.43 -3.73 -20.41
CA ASP A 83 1.20 -3.54 -21.64
C ASP A 83 0.42 -2.56 -22.53
N PRO A 84 1.02 -1.44 -22.97
CA PRO A 84 0.34 -0.48 -23.84
C PRO A 84 -0.18 -1.07 -25.17
N THR A 85 0.34 -2.22 -25.58
CA THR A 85 -0.02 -2.91 -26.81
C THR A 85 -1.06 -4.01 -26.62
N GLU A 86 -1.46 -4.31 -25.38
CA GLU A 86 -2.44 -5.36 -25.10
C GLU A 86 -3.89 -4.95 -25.39
N SER A 87 -4.71 -5.93 -25.73
CA SER A 87 -6.16 -5.74 -25.84
C SER A 87 -6.80 -5.60 -24.44
N PRO A 88 -7.92 -4.88 -24.30
CA PRO A 88 -8.66 -4.82 -23.04
C PRO A 88 -9.05 -6.20 -22.46
N ILE A 89 -9.35 -7.18 -23.31
CA ILE A 89 -9.70 -8.54 -22.88
C ILE A 89 -8.49 -9.25 -22.28
N ASP A 90 -7.32 -9.09 -22.90
CA ASP A 90 -6.06 -9.68 -22.44
C ASP A 90 -5.65 -9.06 -21.10
N SER A 91 -5.79 -7.73 -20.97
CA SER A 91 -5.53 -7.01 -19.72
C SER A 91 -6.32 -7.55 -18.53
N VAL A 92 -7.62 -7.79 -18.73
CA VAL A 92 -8.49 -8.39 -17.69
C VAL A 92 -8.07 -9.82 -17.38
N THR A 93 -7.68 -10.60 -18.39
CA THR A 93 -7.25 -11.99 -18.23
C THR A 93 -5.93 -12.07 -17.45
N ASN A 94 -4.92 -11.32 -17.88
CA ASN A 94 -3.61 -11.20 -17.23
C ASN A 94 -3.76 -10.75 -15.76
N ARG A 95 -4.60 -9.75 -15.51
CA ARG A 95 -4.89 -9.28 -14.15
C ARG A 95 -5.53 -10.37 -13.29
N ARG A 96 -6.48 -11.14 -13.83
CA ARG A 96 -7.13 -12.26 -13.11
C ARG A 96 -6.13 -13.38 -12.81
N GLU A 97 -5.26 -13.70 -13.75
CA GLU A 97 -4.20 -14.70 -13.58
C GLU A 97 -3.21 -14.29 -12.50
N LEU A 98 -2.81 -13.01 -12.48
CA LEU A 98 -1.91 -12.47 -11.46
C LEU A 98 -2.53 -12.57 -10.05
N LEU A 99 -3.81 -12.21 -9.91
CA LEU A 99 -4.55 -12.37 -8.65
C LEU A 99 -4.70 -13.84 -8.25
N ARG A 100 -4.91 -14.73 -9.22
CA ARG A 100 -4.96 -16.18 -8.98
C ARG A 100 -3.62 -16.70 -8.47
N ALA A 101 -2.52 -16.29 -9.09
CA ALA A 101 -1.17 -16.66 -8.68
C ALA A 101 -0.86 -16.17 -7.26
N ALA A 102 -1.27 -14.94 -6.91
CA ALA A 102 -1.14 -14.42 -5.55
C ALA A 102 -1.95 -15.24 -4.54
N GLY A 103 -3.23 -15.52 -4.83
CA GLY A 103 -4.08 -16.32 -3.95
C GLY A 103 -3.58 -17.75 -3.75
N ASP A 104 -2.99 -18.34 -4.80
CA ASP A 104 -2.34 -19.66 -4.75
C ASP A 104 -0.96 -19.62 -4.06
N GLY A 105 -0.48 -18.45 -3.63
CA GLY A 105 0.78 -18.28 -2.89
C GLY A 105 2.05 -18.24 -3.75
N ARG A 106 1.95 -18.11 -5.08
CA ARG A 106 3.11 -18.12 -5.99
C ARG A 106 3.93 -16.83 -5.98
N LEU A 107 3.32 -15.70 -5.59
CA LEU A 107 3.96 -14.37 -5.64
C LEU A 107 4.66 -13.94 -4.33
N GLY A 108 4.57 -14.76 -3.27
CA GLY A 108 5.18 -14.48 -1.96
C GLY A 108 4.67 -13.20 -1.27
N THR A 109 5.06 -13.01 -0.01
CA THR A 109 4.84 -11.74 0.70
C THR A 109 5.88 -10.73 0.27
N ARG A 110 5.47 -9.52 -0.09
CA ARG A 110 6.35 -8.44 -0.53
C ARG A 110 5.84 -7.12 0.04
N THR A 111 6.73 -6.19 0.34
CA THR A 111 6.33 -4.81 0.69
C THR A 111 5.84 -4.07 -0.57
N THR A 112 5.07 -2.99 -0.39
CA THR A 112 4.65 -2.14 -1.51
C THR A 112 5.85 -1.62 -2.32
N GLN A 113 6.98 -1.32 -1.65
CA GLN A 113 8.20 -0.89 -2.32
C GLN A 113 8.83 -1.99 -3.18
N GLN A 114 8.79 -3.25 -2.73
CA GLN A 114 9.30 -4.40 -3.48
C GLN A 114 8.38 -4.82 -4.64
N ALA A 115 7.10 -4.46 -4.59
CA ALA A 115 6.15 -4.73 -5.66
C ALA A 115 6.26 -3.74 -6.83
N LEU A 116 6.87 -2.58 -6.61
CA LEU A 116 7.08 -1.58 -7.65
C LEU A 116 8.19 -2.02 -8.62
N PRO A 117 8.04 -1.78 -9.93
CA PRO A 117 9.10 -2.07 -10.90
C PRO A 117 10.35 -1.28 -10.54
N THR A 118 11.49 -1.98 -10.52
CA THR A 118 12.82 -1.38 -10.29
C THR A 118 13.32 -0.56 -11.47
N ASP A 119 12.79 -0.82 -12.67
CA ASP A 119 13.05 -0.01 -13.85
C ASP A 119 12.17 1.25 -13.84
N ARG A 120 12.26 2.00 -12.73
CA ARG A 120 11.93 3.40 -12.76
C ARG A 120 13.02 4.04 -13.59
N ARG A 121 12.85 4.10 -14.91
CA ARG A 121 13.29 5.32 -15.56
C ARG A 121 12.65 6.43 -14.75
N PRO A 122 13.43 7.38 -14.18
CA PRO A 122 12.83 8.68 -13.91
C PRO A 122 12.00 8.96 -15.15
N LEU A 123 10.73 9.36 -15.00
CA LEU A 123 10.12 10.12 -16.09
C LEU A 123 11.21 11.12 -16.47
N GLU A 124 11.84 10.91 -17.63
CA GLU A 124 12.67 11.92 -18.24
C GLU A 124 11.65 13.01 -18.43
N LEU A 125 11.60 13.87 -17.42
CA LEU A 125 10.91 15.11 -17.48
C LEU A 125 11.81 15.84 -18.45
N GLU A 126 11.60 15.56 -19.74
CA GLU A 126 11.99 16.40 -20.85
C GLU A 126 11.84 17.80 -20.30
N ALA A 127 12.95 18.51 -20.23
CA ALA A 127 13.11 19.76 -19.51
C ALA A 127 12.30 20.89 -20.18
N GLY A 128 11.04 20.63 -20.51
CA GLY A 128 10.00 21.62 -20.66
C GLY A 128 9.81 22.36 -19.33
N PRO A 129 9.33 23.61 -19.39
CA PRO A 129 9.60 24.64 -18.39
C PRO A 129 8.96 24.31 -17.04
N LEU A 130 9.64 23.53 -16.19
CA LEU A 130 9.50 23.30 -14.75
C LEU A 130 8.07 23.12 -14.15
N GLY A 131 7.00 23.14 -14.94
CA GLY A 131 5.66 23.43 -14.45
C GLY A 131 5.04 22.26 -13.71
N ARG A 132 5.06 21.06 -14.31
CA ARG A 132 4.35 19.89 -13.74
C ARG A 132 5.04 19.32 -12.51
N LEU A 133 6.37 19.21 -12.50
CA LEU A 133 7.11 18.75 -11.32
C LEU A 133 7.00 19.76 -10.17
N GLN A 134 7.07 21.06 -10.46
CA GLN A 134 6.88 22.09 -9.46
C GLN A 134 5.45 22.08 -8.89
N MET A 135 4.43 21.82 -9.72
CA MET A 135 3.05 21.66 -9.24
C MET A 135 2.87 20.40 -8.39
N ALA A 136 3.49 19.28 -8.76
CA ALA A 136 3.44 18.05 -7.95
C ALA A 136 4.14 18.23 -6.60
N LEU A 137 5.32 18.86 -6.58
CA LEU A 137 6.04 19.18 -5.34
C LEU A 137 5.30 20.23 -4.48
N ALA A 138 4.59 21.18 -5.12
CA ALA A 138 3.70 22.12 -4.44
C ALA A 138 2.47 21.44 -3.82
N ALA A 139 1.87 20.47 -4.52
CA ALA A 139 0.74 19.71 -3.99
C ALA A 139 1.11 18.88 -2.74
N ILE A 140 2.37 18.43 -2.63
CA ILE A 140 2.87 17.64 -1.50
C ILE A 140 3.53 18.55 -0.43
N GLY A 141 3.46 19.88 -0.59
CA GLY A 141 3.96 20.86 0.39
C GLY A 141 5.49 20.91 0.52
N THR A 142 6.22 20.40 -0.48
CA THR A 142 7.69 20.29 -0.46
C THR A 142 8.40 21.34 -1.31
N THR A 143 7.68 22.18 -2.06
CA THR A 143 8.29 23.36 -2.68
C THR A 143 8.54 24.44 -1.63
N PRO A 144 9.71 25.10 -1.68
CA PRO A 144 9.84 26.39 -1.02
C PRO A 144 8.81 27.34 -1.65
N PRO A 145 7.96 28.03 -0.85
CA PRO A 145 6.98 28.93 -1.39
C PRO A 145 7.70 30.03 -2.19
N ARG A 146 7.30 30.23 -3.44
CA ARG A 146 7.80 31.35 -4.24
C ARG A 146 7.26 32.64 -3.64
N ALA A 147 8.11 33.67 -3.56
CA ALA A 147 7.66 35.02 -3.32
C ALA A 147 6.89 35.47 -4.58
N ILE A 148 5.58 35.66 -4.46
CA ILE A 148 4.75 36.24 -5.52
C ILE A 148 4.69 37.75 -5.23
N PRO A 149 5.01 38.63 -6.20
CA PRO A 149 4.87 40.08 -6.02
C PRO A 149 3.44 40.42 -5.54
N GLY A 150 3.33 41.26 -4.51
CA GLY A 150 2.04 41.63 -3.92
C GLY A 150 1.45 40.65 -2.88
N VAL A 151 1.98 39.44 -2.71
CA VAL A 151 1.49 38.47 -1.70
C VAL A 151 2.51 38.27 -0.59
N ALA A 152 2.16 38.70 0.64
CA ALA A 152 3.02 38.55 1.80
C ALA A 152 3.07 37.09 2.29
N ASN A 153 4.02 36.30 1.78
CA ASN A 153 4.30 34.94 2.26
C ASN A 153 5.53 34.91 3.15
N ALA A 154 5.33 34.81 4.47
CA ALA A 154 6.41 34.80 5.46
C ALA A 154 7.42 33.65 5.22
N LEU A 155 6.99 32.49 4.72
CA LEU A 155 7.89 31.36 4.49
C LEU A 155 8.72 31.49 3.21
N ALA A 156 8.38 32.40 2.30
CA ALA A 156 9.13 32.64 1.06
C ALA A 156 10.43 33.43 1.25
N VAL A 157 10.60 34.06 2.42
CA VAL A 157 11.76 34.87 2.78
C VAL A 157 12.54 34.22 3.93
N PRO A 158 13.87 34.42 4.03
CA PRO A 158 14.62 33.98 5.20
C PRO A 158 14.16 34.75 6.45
N CYS A 159 14.24 34.12 7.62
CA CYS A 159 13.94 34.79 8.89
C CYS A 159 15.14 35.60 9.38
N PRO A 160 15.04 36.93 9.58
CA PRO A 160 16.15 37.73 10.13
C PRO A 160 16.52 37.33 11.56
N LYS A 161 15.54 36.86 12.35
CA LYS A 161 15.71 36.57 13.78
C LYS A 161 16.37 35.21 14.05
N CYS A 162 15.82 34.13 13.48
CA CYS A 162 16.34 32.77 13.70
C CYS A 162 17.17 32.22 12.55
N LYS A 163 17.39 32.99 11.48
CA LYS A 163 18.12 32.60 10.27
C LYS A 163 17.55 31.37 9.54
N ALA A 164 16.29 31.01 9.82
CA ALA A 164 15.61 29.95 9.09
C ALA A 164 15.54 30.29 7.58
N HIS A 165 16.00 29.36 6.75
CA HIS A 165 15.96 29.50 5.29
C HIS A 165 14.51 29.54 4.76
N PRO A 166 14.28 30.06 3.53
CA PRO A 166 12.99 29.96 2.85
C PRO A 166 12.45 28.52 2.85
N GLY A 167 11.14 28.36 3.06
CA GLY A 167 10.46 27.06 3.16
C GLY A 167 10.64 26.32 4.50
N ARG A 168 11.55 26.75 5.38
CA ARG A 168 11.69 26.18 6.73
C ARG A 168 10.89 26.99 7.77
N PRO A 169 10.14 26.34 8.69
CA PRO A 169 9.46 27.05 9.77
C PRO A 169 10.47 27.68 10.73
N CYS A 170 10.04 28.71 11.46
CA CYS A 170 10.88 29.34 12.47
C CYS A 170 11.08 28.38 13.65
N THR A 171 12.28 28.38 14.23
CA THR A 171 12.61 27.57 15.41
C THR A 171 13.15 28.44 16.54
N SER A 172 13.06 27.93 17.77
CA SER A 172 13.72 28.46 18.97
C SER A 172 14.36 27.34 19.77
N GLY A 173 15.27 27.70 20.68
CA GLY A 173 16.06 26.74 21.46
C GLY A 173 17.45 26.55 20.88
N ARG A 174 18.24 25.68 21.52
CA ARG A 174 19.60 25.36 21.08
C ARG A 174 19.57 24.53 19.80
N SER A 175 20.62 24.62 19.00
CA SER A 175 20.77 23.97 17.69
C SER A 175 20.61 22.44 17.73
N ASP A 176 20.93 21.82 18.87
CA ASP A 176 20.78 20.39 19.15
C ASP A 176 19.35 19.96 19.49
N LYS A 177 18.48 20.89 19.94
CA LYS A 177 17.05 20.63 20.23
C LYS A 177 16.15 21.81 19.82
N PRO A 178 15.97 22.06 18.51
CA PRO A 178 15.13 23.15 18.04
C PRO A 178 13.65 22.82 18.24
N ARG A 179 12.92 23.71 18.90
CA ARG A 179 11.45 23.69 18.96
C ARG A 179 10.90 24.53 17.82
N ARG A 180 9.95 23.96 17.07
CA ARG A 180 9.26 24.68 15.99
C ARG A 180 8.26 25.66 16.59
N HIS A 181 8.24 26.87 16.06
CA HIS A 181 7.14 27.79 16.31
C HIS A 181 5.95 27.44 15.42
N ALA A 182 4.74 27.57 15.97
CA ALA A 182 3.51 27.49 15.20
C ALA A 182 3.44 28.62 14.17
N ASP A 183 3.75 29.85 14.61
CA ASP A 183 3.75 31.04 13.76
C ASP A 183 5.17 31.49 13.40
N PRO A 184 5.36 32.08 12.20
CA PRO A 184 6.62 32.76 11.86
C PRO A 184 6.92 33.89 12.85
N HIS A 185 8.20 34.17 13.10
CA HIS A 185 8.58 35.35 13.89
C HIS A 185 8.07 36.63 13.23
N PRO A 186 7.60 37.64 13.99
CA PRO A 186 7.08 38.90 13.45
C PRO A 186 8.02 39.55 12.43
N SER A 187 9.33 39.58 12.73
CA SER A 187 10.37 40.09 11.84
C SER A 187 10.42 39.43 10.45
N ARG A 188 10.00 38.16 10.34
CA ARG A 188 9.91 37.44 9.07
C ARG A 188 8.64 37.83 8.31
N THR A 189 7.53 37.99 9.03
CA THR A 189 6.26 38.45 8.47
C THR A 189 6.38 39.88 7.95
N ASP A 190 7.04 40.76 8.68
CA ASP A 190 7.27 42.15 8.28
C ASP A 190 8.16 42.24 7.04
N LEU A 191 9.28 41.48 7.00
CA LEU A 191 10.12 41.39 5.81
C LEU A 191 9.35 40.89 4.58
N ALA A 192 8.48 39.89 4.75
CA ALA A 192 7.65 39.39 3.66
C ALA A 192 6.64 40.43 3.17
N ARG A 193 6.11 41.28 4.06
CA ARG A 193 5.23 42.41 3.69
C ARG A 193 6.01 43.49 2.94
N THR A 194 7.21 43.86 3.40
CA THR A 194 8.08 44.84 2.73
C THR A 194 8.44 44.38 1.32
N ARG A 195 8.80 43.10 1.15
CA ARG A 195 9.09 42.51 -0.17
C ARG A 195 7.86 42.43 -1.06
N ALA A 196 6.71 42.05 -0.52
CA ALA A 196 5.46 42.01 -1.28
C ALA A 196 5.05 43.41 -1.77
N ALA A 197 5.34 44.44 -0.98
CA ALA A 197 5.11 45.85 -1.32
C ALA A 197 6.17 46.44 -2.26
N GLY A 198 7.24 45.70 -2.62
CA GLY A 198 8.32 46.18 -3.47
C GLY A 198 9.19 47.26 -2.82
N LEU A 199 9.23 47.31 -1.48
CA LEU A 199 9.94 48.34 -0.71
C LEU A 199 11.35 47.92 -0.25
N ASP A 200 11.79 46.69 -0.60
CA ASP A 200 13.18 46.27 -0.40
C ASP A 200 14.04 46.93 -1.51
N GLN A 201 14.61 48.10 -1.22
CA GLN A 201 15.72 48.61 -2.01
C GLN A 201 16.99 47.85 -1.62
N ASP A 202 17.72 47.39 -2.64
CA ASP A 202 18.95 46.63 -2.54
C ASP A 202 19.94 47.23 -1.53
N ALA A 203 20.18 46.50 -0.43
CA ALA A 203 21.42 46.64 0.32
C ALA A 203 22.42 45.63 -0.25
N SER A 204 23.42 46.18 -0.96
CA SER A 204 24.61 45.48 -1.44
C SER A 204 25.34 44.72 -0.34
#